data_AF-A0A258TR79-F1
#
_entry.id   AF-A0A258TR79-F1
#
_cell.length_a   1.000
_cell.length_b   1.000
_cell.length_c   1.000
_cell.angle_alpha   90.00
_cell.angle_beta   90.00
_cell.angle_gamma   90.00
#
_symmetry.space_group_name_H-M   'P 1'
#
loop_
_entity.id
_entity.type
_entity.pdbx_description
1 polymer ?
#
loop_
_entity_poly.entity_id
_entity_poly.type
_entity_poly.pdbx_seq_one_letter_code
_entity_poly.pdbx_strand_id
1 'polypeptide(L)'
;MRLLLVHKQKASARVRFLRFPHGLCAFEALPKLSTLFEAPPSSQVELHPSLYLRAAEAALGLENGGLALEGEFSASVDTPDGPIRVRLATFTGIDPPFEVAERLGGKFIAITEARGCAPAELELLRQAYTVLMG
;
A
#
# COMPACT_ATOMS: atom_id res chain seq x y z
N MET A 1 1.84 11.08 3.59
CA MET A 1 2.23 9.65 3.49
C MET A 1 1.08 8.87 2.84
N ARG A 2 1.35 7.73 2.23
CA ARG A 2 0.36 6.77 1.70
C ARG A 2 0.69 5.35 2.15
N LEU A 3 -0.29 4.46 2.07
CA LEU A 3 -0.13 3.03 2.32
C LEU A 3 -0.46 2.22 1.07
N LEU A 4 0.34 1.21 0.78
CA LEU A 4 -0.06 0.05 0.00
C LEU A 4 -0.54 -1.02 0.97
N LEU A 5 -1.63 -1.69 0.62
CA LEU A 5 -2.21 -2.73 1.45
C LEU A 5 -2.07 -4.08 0.73
N VAL A 6 -1.54 -5.07 1.42
CA VAL A 6 -1.22 -6.37 0.85
C VAL A 6 -1.66 -7.51 1.75
N HIS A 7 -2.06 -8.63 1.17
CA HIS A 7 -2.25 -9.87 1.88
C HIS A 7 -1.26 -10.91 1.35
N LYS A 8 -0.47 -11.51 2.25
CA LYS A 8 0.47 -12.59 1.94
C LYS A 8 -0.04 -13.90 2.55
N GLN A 9 -0.44 -14.83 1.70
CA GLN A 9 -0.95 -16.12 2.16
C GLN A 9 0.24 -17.02 2.55
N LYS A 10 0.28 -17.45 3.83
CA LYS A 10 1.43 -18.17 4.41
C LYS A 10 1.71 -19.54 3.79
N ALA A 11 0.67 -20.28 3.38
CA ALA A 11 0.82 -21.66 2.88
C ALA A 11 1.27 -21.76 1.41
N SER A 12 1.01 -20.73 0.59
CA SER A 12 1.20 -20.72 -0.86
C SER A 12 2.09 -19.59 -1.35
N ALA A 13 2.56 -18.73 -0.42
CA ALA A 13 3.26 -17.48 -0.71
C ALA A 13 2.50 -16.53 -1.65
N ARG A 14 1.19 -16.74 -1.85
CA ARG A 14 0.38 -15.91 -2.75
C ARG A 14 0.25 -14.49 -2.19
N VAL A 15 0.71 -13.51 -2.97
CA VAL A 15 0.62 -12.08 -2.65
C VAL A 15 -0.52 -11.46 -3.44
N ARG A 16 -1.38 -10.72 -2.74
CA ARG A 16 -2.45 -9.91 -3.36
C ARG A 16 -2.45 -8.51 -2.77
N PHE A 17 -2.52 -7.51 -3.63
CA PHE A 17 -2.62 -6.10 -3.25
C PHE A 17 -4.08 -5.66 -3.29
N LEU A 18 -4.48 -4.83 -2.34
CA LEU A 18 -5.80 -4.19 -2.37
C LEU A 18 -5.75 -3.01 -3.34
N ARG A 19 -6.57 -3.08 -4.39
CA ARG A 19 -6.80 -2.00 -5.35
C ARG A 19 -8.16 -1.36 -5.08
N PHE A 20 -8.18 -0.05 -4.90
CA PHE A 20 -9.36 0.80 -4.79
C PHE A 20 -9.84 1.27 -6.18
N PRO A 21 -11.05 1.83 -6.29
CA PRO A 21 -11.52 2.44 -7.53
C PRO A 21 -10.55 3.49 -8.10
N HIS A 22 -9.86 4.21 -7.21
CA HIS A 22 -8.95 5.30 -7.55
C HIS A 22 -7.48 4.90 -7.70
N GLY A 23 -7.13 3.63 -7.48
CA GLY A 23 -5.73 3.17 -7.58
C GLY A 23 -5.32 2.21 -6.46
N LEU A 24 -4.02 2.13 -6.18
CA LEU A 24 -3.41 1.19 -5.24
C LEU A 24 -3.03 1.82 -3.91
N CYS A 25 -2.87 3.15 -3.89
CA CYS A 25 -2.64 3.87 -2.64
C CYS A 25 -3.94 3.96 -1.82
N ALA A 26 -3.85 3.57 -0.56
CA ALA A 26 -4.96 3.58 0.36
C ALA A 26 -5.42 5.02 0.65
N PHE A 27 -6.74 5.15 0.71
CA PHE A 27 -7.55 6.33 1.07
C PHE A 27 -7.51 7.51 0.11
N GLU A 28 -6.39 7.75 -0.58
CA GLU A 28 -6.28 8.78 -1.60
C GLU A 28 -5.39 8.31 -2.76
N ALA A 29 -5.78 8.67 -3.98
CA ALA A 29 -4.98 8.43 -5.17
C ALA A 29 -3.63 9.14 -5.08
N LEU A 30 -2.64 8.62 -5.80
CA LEU A 30 -1.45 9.41 -6.10
C LEU A 30 -1.84 10.59 -6.99
N PRO A 31 -1.32 11.80 -6.74
CA PRO A 31 -1.48 12.92 -7.65
C PRO A 31 -1.06 12.55 -9.08
N LYS A 32 -1.70 13.15 -10.08
CA LYS A 32 -1.26 12.99 -11.48
C LYS A 32 0.18 13.47 -11.59
N LEU A 33 0.93 12.88 -12.52
CA LEU A 33 2.35 13.16 -12.75
C LEU A 33 3.28 12.76 -11.58
N SER A 34 2.80 11.94 -10.65
CA SER A 34 3.67 11.35 -9.64
C SER A 34 4.72 10.43 -10.26
N THR A 35 5.93 10.47 -9.74
CA THR A 35 7.05 9.61 -10.17
C THR A 35 7.77 9.06 -8.95
N LEU A 36 8.26 7.82 -9.02
CA LEU A 36 9.15 7.32 -7.98
C LEU A 36 10.53 7.93 -8.17
N PHE A 37 11.15 8.27 -7.06
CA PHE A 37 12.52 8.75 -7.05
C PHE A 37 13.25 8.21 -5.84
N GLU A 38 14.56 8.03 -6.01
CA GLU A 38 15.43 7.60 -4.94
C GLU A 38 15.84 8.83 -4.12
N ALA A 39 15.01 9.18 -3.14
CA ALA A 39 15.28 10.28 -2.23
C ALA A 39 16.20 9.82 -1.09
N PRO A 40 17.22 10.60 -0.69
CA PRO A 40 17.79 10.45 0.64
C PRO A 40 16.68 10.68 1.68
N PRO A 41 16.77 10.07 2.88
CA PRO A 41 15.80 10.28 3.93
C PRO A 41 15.68 11.78 4.25
N SER A 42 14.54 12.38 3.92
CA SER A 42 14.24 13.77 4.25
C SER A 42 13.98 13.89 5.76
N SER A 43 14.56 14.91 6.41
CA SER A 43 14.29 15.27 7.82
C SER A 43 12.89 15.87 8.05
N GLN A 44 11.96 15.65 7.13
CA GLN A 44 10.60 16.15 7.23
C GLN A 44 9.87 15.37 8.33
N VAL A 45 9.17 16.08 9.21
CA VAL A 45 8.38 15.48 10.29
C VAL A 45 7.23 14.68 9.67
N GLU A 46 7.48 13.41 9.40
CA GLU A 46 6.45 12.46 8.97
C GLU A 46 5.57 12.09 10.17
N LEU A 47 4.26 12.04 9.94
CA LEU A 47 3.33 11.45 10.90
C LEU A 47 3.79 10.01 11.22
N HIS A 48 3.79 9.66 12.51
CA HIS A 48 4.26 8.35 12.95
C HIS A 48 3.51 7.23 12.21
N PRO A 49 4.21 6.24 11.62
CA PRO A 49 3.58 5.20 10.79
C PRO A 49 2.43 4.46 11.50
N SER A 50 2.54 4.25 12.81
CA SER A 50 1.47 3.65 13.62
C SER A 50 0.16 4.42 13.58
N LEU A 51 0.17 5.76 13.49
CA LEU A 51 -1.06 6.55 13.42
C LEU A 51 -1.81 6.30 12.10
N TYR A 52 -1.08 6.22 11.00
CA TYR A 52 -1.64 5.90 9.68
C TYR A 52 -2.15 4.47 9.61
N LEU A 53 -1.45 3.53 10.25
CA LEU A 53 -1.89 2.13 10.36
C LEU A 53 -3.23 2.05 11.12
N ARG A 54 -3.35 2.75 12.25
CA ARG A 54 -4.59 2.83 13.03
C ARG A 54 -5.74 3.46 12.26
N ALA A 55 -5.47 4.57 11.55
CA ALA A 55 -6.46 5.20 10.69
C ALA A 55 -6.91 4.23 9.58
N ALA A 56 -5.98 3.45 9.04
CA ALA A 56 -6.28 2.45 8.02
C ALA A 56 -7.16 1.31 8.55
N GLU A 57 -6.81 0.76 9.72
CA GLU A 57 -7.61 -0.26 10.40
C GLU A 57 -9.04 0.24 10.66
N ALA A 58 -9.18 1.46 11.17
CA ALA A 58 -10.48 2.07 11.42
C ALA A 58 -11.29 2.26 10.13
N ALA A 59 -10.66 2.78 9.05
CA ALA A 59 -11.33 2.97 7.77
C ALA A 59 -11.72 1.64 7.09
N LEU A 60 -10.95 0.58 7.33
CA LEU A 60 -11.24 -0.77 6.83
C LEU A 60 -12.23 -1.53 7.74
N GLY A 61 -12.54 -1.00 8.93
CA GLY A 61 -13.36 -1.69 9.94
C GLY A 61 -12.69 -2.94 10.50
N LEU A 62 -11.36 -2.94 10.61
CA LEU A 62 -10.58 -4.02 11.18
C LEU A 62 -10.37 -3.82 12.69
N GLU A 63 -10.15 -4.92 13.39
CA GLU A 63 -9.68 -4.88 14.77
C GLU A 63 -8.25 -4.32 14.84
N ASN A 64 -7.88 -3.85 16.03
CA ASN A 64 -6.53 -3.39 16.32
C ASN A 64 -5.52 -4.52 16.09
N GLY A 65 -4.53 -4.29 15.22
CA GLY A 65 -3.56 -5.31 14.81
C GLY A 65 -4.00 -6.10 13.57
N GLY A 66 -5.11 -5.71 12.92
CA GLY A 66 -5.55 -6.27 11.63
C GLY A 66 -4.60 -5.92 10.48
N LEU A 67 -3.75 -4.91 10.66
CA LEU A 67 -2.65 -4.57 9.76
C LEU A 67 -1.31 -4.55 10.49
N ALA A 68 -0.24 -4.93 9.80
CA ALA A 68 1.14 -4.80 10.26
C ALA A 68 1.97 -4.05 9.21
N LEU A 69 2.90 -3.19 9.63
CA LEU A 69 3.80 -2.50 8.70
C LEU A 69 4.95 -3.42 8.26
N GLU A 70 5.25 -3.40 6.97
CA GLU A 70 6.44 -4.02 6.40
C GLU A 70 7.60 -3.02 6.50
N GLY A 71 8.45 -3.19 7.52
CA GLY A 71 9.51 -2.23 7.86
C GLY A 71 10.60 -2.06 6.79
N GLU A 72 10.82 -3.09 5.97
CA GLU A 72 11.80 -3.09 4.89
C GLU A 72 11.34 -2.30 3.65
N PHE A 73 10.03 -1.99 3.55
CA PHE A 73 9.50 -1.23 2.43
C PHE A 73 9.31 0.25 2.77
N SER A 74 9.99 1.10 2.01
CA SER A 74 9.87 2.55 2.09
C SER A 74 10.16 3.20 0.75
N ALA A 75 9.12 3.63 0.04
CA ALA A 75 9.28 4.31 -1.24
C ALA A 75 9.01 5.82 -1.10
N SER A 76 9.80 6.63 -1.82
CA SER A 76 9.57 8.06 -1.94
C SER A 76 8.98 8.34 -3.32
N VAL A 77 7.86 9.08 -3.35
CA VAL A 77 7.14 9.45 -4.57
C VAL A 77 7.15 10.96 -4.67
N ASP A 78 7.69 11.48 -5.76
CA ASP A 78 7.64 12.90 -6.07
C ASP A 78 6.26 13.22 -6.60
N THR A 79 5.67 14.29 -6.08
CA THR A 79 4.33 14.74 -6.49
C THR A 79 4.35 16.25 -6.66
N PRO A 80 3.39 16.83 -7.43
CA PRO A 80 3.32 18.27 -7.60
C PRO A 80 3.22 19.06 -6.28
N ASP A 81 2.65 18.45 -5.24
CA ASP A 81 2.47 19.07 -3.91
C ASP A 81 3.66 18.80 -2.97
N GLY A 82 4.72 18.18 -3.48
CA GLY A 82 5.92 17.79 -2.76
C GLY A 82 6.07 16.27 -2.60
N PRO A 83 7.25 15.81 -2.14
CA PRO A 83 7.52 14.39 -2.01
C PRO A 83 6.68 13.77 -0.89
N ILE A 84 6.13 12.59 -1.15
CA ILE A 84 5.40 11.80 -0.17
C ILE A 84 6.06 10.43 0.02
N ARG A 85 6.01 9.94 1.26
CA ARG A 85 6.40 8.57 1.56
C ARG A 85 5.25 7.59 1.34
N VAL A 86 5.54 6.45 0.73
CA VAL A 86 4.65 5.31 0.60
C VAL A 86 5.20 4.15 1.40
N ARG A 87 4.40 3.60 2.31
CA ARG A 87 4.72 2.41 3.11
C ARG A 87 3.86 1.25 2.68
N LEU A 88 4.23 0.04 3.10
CA LEU A 88 3.50 -1.18 2.83
C LEU A 88 2.97 -1.72 4.16
N ALA A 89 1.71 -2.11 4.18
CA ALA A 89 1.08 -2.76 5.31
C ALA A 89 0.40 -4.07 4.88
N THR A 90 0.60 -5.09 5.69
CA THR A 90 0.12 -6.44 5.43
C THR A 90 -1.08 -6.76 6.33
N PHE A 91 -2.14 -7.33 5.74
CA PHE A 91 -3.25 -7.91 6.51
C PHE A 91 -2.75 -9.11 7.31
N THR A 92 -3.05 -9.13 8.61
CA THR A 92 -2.56 -10.16 9.53
C THR A 92 -3.42 -11.43 9.56
N GLY A 93 -4.64 -11.35 8.99
CA GLY A 93 -5.55 -12.47 8.83
C GLY A 93 -4.98 -13.59 7.94
N ILE A 94 -5.56 -14.80 8.08
CA ILE A 94 -5.18 -15.97 7.26
C ILE A 94 -5.66 -15.81 5.82
N ASP A 95 -6.89 -15.33 5.68
CA ASP A 95 -7.57 -15.10 4.41
C ASP A 95 -7.66 -13.61 4.09
N PRO A 96 -7.62 -13.23 2.80
CA PRO A 96 -7.84 -11.85 2.41
C PRO A 96 -9.26 -11.41 2.82
N PRO A 97 -9.43 -10.22 3.44
CA PRO A 97 -10.74 -9.72 3.83
C PRO A 97 -11.49 -9.18 2.60
N PHE A 98 -11.95 -10.08 1.71
CA PHE A 98 -12.59 -9.72 0.44
C PHE A 98 -13.82 -8.81 0.63
N GLU A 99 -14.66 -9.09 1.63
CA GLU A 99 -15.84 -8.28 1.94
C GLU A 99 -15.48 -6.82 2.28
N VAL A 100 -14.34 -6.60 2.95
CA VAL A 100 -13.84 -5.25 3.26
C VAL A 100 -13.43 -4.52 1.99
N ALA A 101 -12.78 -5.22 1.06
CA ALA A 101 -12.40 -4.66 -0.23
C ALA A 101 -13.65 -4.26 -1.03
N GLU A 102 -14.62 -5.15 -1.15
CA GLU A 102 -15.86 -4.93 -1.90
C GLU A 102 -16.68 -3.76 -1.36
N ARG A 103 -16.79 -3.63 -0.03
CA ARG A 103 -17.48 -2.51 0.63
C ARG A 103 -16.86 -1.15 0.27
N LEU A 104 -15.57 -1.11 -0.02
CA LEU A 104 -14.85 0.09 -0.44
C LEU A 104 -14.79 0.25 -1.97
N GLY A 105 -15.53 -0.59 -2.72
CA GLY A 105 -15.49 -0.66 -4.19
C GLY A 105 -14.15 -1.17 -4.73
N GLY A 106 -13.29 -1.70 -3.86
CA GLY A 106 -11.99 -2.23 -4.19
C GLY A 106 -12.02 -3.74 -4.43
N LYS A 107 -10.86 -4.28 -4.80
CA LYS A 107 -10.64 -5.71 -4.99
C LYS A 107 -9.20 -6.08 -4.69
N PHE A 108 -8.99 -7.31 -4.26
CA PHE A 108 -7.66 -7.89 -4.17
C PHE A 108 -7.19 -8.34 -5.55
N ILE A 109 -6.00 -7.91 -5.95
CA ILE A 109 -5.41 -8.22 -7.25
C ILE A 109 -3.99 -8.80 -7.09
N ALA A 110 -3.60 -9.69 -7.98
CA ALA A 110 -2.20 -10.04 -8.17
C ALA A 110 -1.43 -8.91 -8.88
N ILE A 111 -0.10 -8.91 -8.78
CA ILE A 111 0.74 -7.93 -9.48
C ILE A 111 0.51 -7.94 -11.00
N THR A 112 0.23 -9.10 -11.58
CA THR A 112 -0.06 -9.28 -13.01
C THR A 112 -1.41 -8.70 -13.46
N GLU A 113 -2.31 -8.44 -12.51
CA GLU A 113 -3.64 -7.86 -12.71
C GLU A 113 -3.64 -6.34 -12.51
N ALA A 114 -2.49 -5.74 -12.18
CA ALA A 114 -2.35 -4.29 -11.99
C ALA A 114 -2.29 -3.50 -13.30
N ARG A 115 -2.51 -4.14 -14.46
CA ARG A 115 -2.53 -3.47 -15.76
C ARG A 115 -3.52 -2.30 -15.74
N GLY A 116 -3.09 -1.16 -16.27
CA GLY A 116 -3.88 0.07 -16.30
C GLY A 116 -3.79 0.94 -15.04
N CYS A 117 -3.03 0.56 -14.02
CA CYS A 117 -2.65 1.48 -12.93
C CYS A 117 -1.66 2.54 -13.44
N ALA A 118 -1.50 3.63 -12.69
CA ALA A 118 -0.55 4.67 -13.06
C ALA A 118 0.90 4.13 -13.04
N PRO A 119 1.82 4.66 -13.88
CA PRO A 119 3.21 4.19 -13.93
C PRO A 119 3.90 4.17 -12.56
N ALA A 120 3.68 5.20 -11.74
CA ALA A 120 4.21 5.23 -10.37
C ALA A 120 3.63 4.11 -9.48
N GLU A 121 2.35 3.77 -9.62
CA GLU A 121 1.76 2.69 -8.84
C GLU A 121 2.27 1.31 -9.29
N LEU A 122 2.51 1.12 -10.59
CA LEU A 122 3.12 -0.10 -11.11
C LEU A 122 4.54 -0.30 -10.57
N GLU A 123 5.33 0.76 -10.54
CA GLU A 123 6.69 0.71 -10.00
C GLU A 123 6.70 0.51 -8.48
N LEU A 124 5.77 1.14 -7.75
CA LEU A 124 5.54 0.88 -6.32
C LEU A 124 5.22 -0.59 -6.06
N LEU A 125 4.32 -1.20 -6.85
CA LEU A 125 4.00 -2.62 -6.72
C LEU A 125 5.21 -3.50 -6.99
N ARG A 126 6.01 -3.18 -8.01
CA ARG A 126 7.22 -3.93 -8.35
C ARG A 126 8.18 -3.93 -7.16
N GLN A 127 8.49 -2.76 -6.60
CA GLN A 127 9.36 -2.63 -5.42
C GLN A 127 8.79 -3.36 -4.20
N ALA A 128 7.50 -3.20 -3.92
CA ALA A 128 6.84 -3.86 -2.79
C ALA A 128 6.87 -5.38 -2.92
N TYR A 129 6.60 -5.90 -4.12
CA TYR A 129 6.66 -7.33 -4.40
C TYR A 129 8.07 -7.89 -4.24
N THR A 130 9.10 -7.17 -4.68
CA THR A 130 10.51 -7.56 -4.48
C THR A 130 10.82 -7.69 -2.99
N VAL A 131 10.48 -6.69 -2.17
CA VAL A 131 10.69 -6.75 -0.70
C VAL A 131 9.95 -7.93 -0.07
N LEU A 132 8.70 -8.20 -0.49
CA LEU A 132 7.91 -9.30 0.07
C LEU A 132 8.45 -10.70 -0.29
N MET A 133 9.25 -10.82 -1.35
CA MET A 133 9.82 -12.07 -1.83
C MET A 133 11.20 -12.38 -1.25
N GLY A 134 11.94 -11.35 -0.79
CA GLY A 134 13.32 -11.48 -0.32
C GLY A 134 14.32 -11.35 -1.46
#